data_AF-J0WLU5-F1
#
_entry.id   AF-J0WLU5-F1
#
_cell.length_a   1.000
_cell.length_b   1.000
_cell.length_c   1.000
_cell.angle_alpha   90.00
_cell.angle_beta   90.00
_cell.angle_gamma   90.00
#
_symmetry.space_group_name_H-M   'P 1'
#
loop_
_entity.id
_entity.type
_entity.pdbx_description
1 polymer ?
#
loop_
_entity_poly.entity_id
_entity_poly.type
_entity_poly.pdbx_seq_one_letter_code
_entity_poly.pdbx_strand_id
1 'polypeptide(L)'
;MYEHEYDSRFGTICLHCEKADSVVDHTIRYKCFECFQAPPLCKPCILDAHKHAPFHDVHEWTGSYLRKTSLSAGLFPATFIRPGTVISAGALSDFHLLTQTAKINTTVFCTFLRRKTDYWSQEIVKDRAREFFMTFRMYCYLNNLKMNGFDVPRPANELDPGYELSPGSLAVLCPACPQPDINMSPEWQTRDEALR
;
A
#
# COMPACT_ATOMS: atom_id res chain seq x y z
N MET A 1 12.11 18.55 1.63
CA MET A 1 11.53 19.84 1.24
C MET A 1 10.47 19.53 0.21
N TYR A 2 9.29 19.07 0.64
CA TYR A 2 8.20 18.72 -0.25
C TYR A 2 7.18 19.85 -0.12
N GLU A 3 7.15 20.73 -1.11
CA GLU A 3 6.09 21.73 -1.28
C GLU A 3 4.82 20.95 -1.60
N HIS A 4 4.03 20.66 -0.57
CA HIS A 4 2.72 20.07 -0.73
C HIS A 4 1.81 21.14 -1.35
N GLU A 5 1.52 20.98 -2.64
CA GLU A 5 0.62 21.83 -3.41
C GLU A 5 -0.67 22.10 -2.63
N TYR A 6 -0.88 23.38 -2.30
CA TYR A 6 -2.14 23.88 -1.78
C TYR A 6 -3.25 23.60 -2.80
N ASP A 7 -4.16 22.71 -2.44
CA ASP A 7 -5.38 22.46 -3.22
C ASP A 7 -6.46 23.41 -2.73
N SER A 8 -6.94 24.31 -3.60
CA SER A 8 -7.96 25.31 -3.28
C SER A 8 -9.29 24.74 -2.74
N ARG A 9 -9.50 23.42 -2.90
CA ARG A 9 -10.68 22.70 -2.42
C ARG A 9 -10.65 22.42 -0.91
N PHE A 10 -9.50 22.49 -0.25
CA PHE A 10 -9.43 22.31 1.21
C PHE A 10 -10.23 23.40 1.93
N GLY A 11 -11.07 23.01 2.91
CA GLY A 11 -11.96 23.93 3.62
C GLY A 11 -13.32 24.16 2.96
N THR A 12 -13.55 23.64 1.75
CA THR A 12 -14.88 23.65 1.11
C THR A 12 -15.72 22.43 1.49
N ILE A 13 -17.00 22.42 1.14
CA ILE A 13 -17.92 21.30 1.41
C ILE A 13 -17.66 20.17 0.39
N CYS A 14 -17.68 18.92 0.85
CA CYS A 14 -17.45 17.76 0.00
C CYS A 14 -18.53 17.58 -1.09
N LEU A 15 -18.08 17.41 -2.34
CA LEU A 15 -18.94 17.22 -3.52
C LEU A 15 -19.58 15.82 -3.61
N HIS A 16 -19.12 14.85 -2.81
CA HIS A 16 -19.63 13.47 -2.80
C HIS A 16 -20.73 13.22 -1.76
N CYS A 17 -21.02 14.18 -0.90
CA CYS A 17 -22.09 14.03 0.09
C CYS A 17 -23.42 14.50 -0.51
N GLU A 18 -24.26 13.58 -0.95
CA GLU A 18 -25.62 13.90 -1.45
C GLU A 18 -26.58 14.34 -0.32
N LYS A 19 -26.22 14.11 0.93
CA LYS A 19 -26.98 14.53 2.11
C LYS A 19 -26.06 15.22 3.09
N ALA A 20 -26.28 16.52 3.26
CA ALA A 20 -25.76 17.27 4.39
C ALA A 20 -26.55 16.84 5.63
N ASP A 21 -26.25 15.65 6.16
CA ASP A 21 -26.70 15.32 7.50
C ASP A 21 -26.05 16.33 8.45
N SER A 22 -26.86 17.16 9.10
CA SER A 22 -26.41 18.32 9.89
C SER A 22 -25.53 17.99 11.10
N VAL A 23 -25.25 16.70 11.32
CA VAL A 23 -24.52 16.15 12.46
C VAL A 23 -23.05 15.87 12.13
N VAL A 24 -22.68 15.72 10.85
CA VAL A 24 -21.33 15.29 10.44
C VAL A 24 -20.56 16.43 9.77
N ASP A 25 -19.30 16.64 10.17
CA ASP A 25 -18.42 17.62 9.51
C ASP A 25 -18.03 17.12 8.10
N HIS A 26 -18.63 17.74 7.08
CA HIS A 26 -18.39 17.46 5.66
C HIS A 26 -17.33 18.38 5.03
N THR A 27 -16.55 19.09 5.85
CA THR A 27 -15.43 19.91 5.36
C THR A 27 -14.35 19.03 4.73
N ILE A 28 -13.90 19.40 3.53
CA ILE A 28 -12.78 18.75 2.84
C ILE A 28 -11.49 19.02 3.61
N ARG A 29 -10.88 17.96 4.15
CA ARG A 29 -9.62 18.02 4.90
C ARG A 29 -8.64 16.93 4.54
N TYR A 30 -9.04 15.88 3.86
CA TYR A 30 -8.20 14.71 3.65
C TYR A 30 -7.90 14.50 2.17
N LYS A 31 -6.67 14.12 1.83
CA LYS A 31 -6.28 13.78 0.45
C LYS A 31 -5.47 12.50 0.47
N CYS A 32 -5.82 11.55 -0.40
CA CYS A 32 -4.99 10.37 -0.63
C CYS A 32 -3.92 10.71 -1.68
N PHE A 33 -2.68 10.34 -1.41
CA PHE A 33 -1.56 10.53 -2.35
C PHE A 33 -1.27 9.31 -3.22
N GLU A 34 -1.96 8.20 -2.95
CA GLU A 34 -1.70 6.93 -3.61
C GLU A 34 -2.85 6.47 -4.51
N CYS A 35 -4.05 7.04 -4.36
CA CYS A 35 -5.14 6.85 -5.30
C CYS A 35 -4.90 7.68 -6.57
N PHE A 36 -5.12 7.06 -7.73
CA PHE A 36 -4.98 7.73 -9.01
C PHE A 36 -5.95 8.91 -9.13
N GLN A 37 -5.41 10.12 -9.35
CA GLN A 37 -6.18 11.37 -9.48
C GLN A 37 -7.20 11.63 -8.38
N ALA A 38 -6.93 11.22 -7.14
CA ALA A 38 -7.89 11.39 -6.04
C ALA A 38 -8.12 12.88 -5.68
N PRO A 39 -9.37 13.36 -5.71
CA PRO A 39 -9.70 14.66 -5.16
C PRO A 39 -9.56 14.64 -3.63
N PRO A 40 -9.32 15.78 -2.98
CA PRO A 40 -9.43 15.88 -1.53
C PRO A 40 -10.92 15.70 -1.11
N LEU A 41 -11.15 14.97 -0.03
CA LEU A 41 -12.46 14.55 0.46
C LEU A 41 -12.64 14.91 1.94
N CYS A 42 -13.90 14.88 2.41
CA CYS A 42 -14.20 14.92 3.84
C CYS A 42 -13.93 13.55 4.49
N LYS A 43 -13.96 13.50 5.83
CA LYS A 43 -13.70 12.28 6.60
C LYS A 43 -14.56 11.07 6.21
N PRO A 44 -15.90 11.18 6.10
CA PRO A 44 -16.73 10.02 5.74
C PRO A 44 -16.48 9.55 4.30
N CYS A 45 -16.39 10.47 3.33
CA CYS A 45 -16.15 10.10 1.94
C CYS A 45 -14.78 9.48 1.72
N ILE A 46 -13.75 9.94 2.44
CA ILE A 46 -12.43 9.30 2.28
C ILE A 46 -12.40 7.91 2.90
N LEU A 47 -13.12 7.69 4.00
CA LEU A 47 -13.26 6.34 4.59
C LEU A 47 -14.02 5.40 3.66
N ASP A 48 -15.11 5.85 3.05
CA ASP A 48 -15.89 5.03 2.11
C ASP A 48 -15.10 4.72 0.84
N ALA A 49 -14.44 5.73 0.25
CA ALA A 49 -13.59 5.55 -0.92
C ALA A 49 -12.44 4.56 -0.69
N HIS A 50 -11.95 4.45 0.55
CA HIS A 50 -10.83 3.58 0.91
C HIS A 50 -11.25 2.33 1.70
N LYS A 51 -12.53 1.96 1.71
CA LYS A 51 -13.02 0.75 2.39
C LYS A 51 -12.31 -0.53 1.93
N HIS A 52 -11.91 -0.58 0.66
CA HIS A 52 -11.15 -1.68 0.05
C HIS A 52 -9.65 -1.38 -0.10
N ALA A 53 -9.22 -0.19 0.32
CA ALA A 53 -7.84 0.27 0.24
C ALA A 53 -7.35 0.90 1.57
N PRO A 54 -7.50 0.20 2.72
CA PRO A 54 -7.28 0.79 4.05
C PRO A 54 -5.82 1.14 4.35
N PHE A 55 -4.89 0.66 3.53
CA PHE A 55 -3.45 0.90 3.65
C PHE A 55 -2.96 2.10 2.85
N HIS A 56 -3.87 2.82 2.17
CA HIS A 56 -3.46 4.01 1.46
C HIS A 56 -3.07 5.13 2.43
N ASP A 57 -1.98 5.82 2.10
CA ASP A 57 -1.51 7.01 2.77
C ASP A 57 -2.42 8.18 2.46
N VAL A 58 -3.13 8.61 3.50
CA VAL A 58 -4.03 9.76 3.47
C VAL A 58 -3.39 10.88 4.27
N HIS A 59 -3.37 12.09 3.77
CA HIS A 59 -2.88 13.22 4.53
C HIS A 59 -4.04 14.13 4.94
N GLU A 60 -3.98 14.63 6.17
CA GLU A 60 -4.92 15.59 6.74
C GLU A 60 -4.37 17.01 6.61
N TRP A 61 -5.20 17.93 6.15
CA TRP A 61 -4.92 19.35 6.11
C TRP A 61 -5.06 19.96 7.50
N THR A 62 -3.96 20.46 8.04
CA THR A 62 -3.93 21.11 9.37
C THR A 62 -4.27 22.60 9.32
N GLY A 63 -4.48 23.17 8.13
CA GLY A 63 -4.67 24.61 7.91
C GLY A 63 -3.48 25.27 7.22
N SER A 64 -2.29 24.70 7.33
CA SER A 64 -1.06 25.22 6.70
C SER A 64 -0.25 24.16 5.94
N TYR A 65 -0.32 22.89 6.34
CA TYR A 65 0.38 21.80 5.67
C TYR A 65 -0.43 20.50 5.69
N LEU A 66 -0.03 19.56 4.82
CA LEU A 66 -0.58 18.21 4.82
C LEU A 66 0.24 17.32 5.77
N ARG A 67 -0.41 16.86 6.83
CA ARG A 67 0.16 15.91 7.79
C ARG A 67 -0.24 14.49 7.40
N LYS A 68 0.73 13.59 7.28
CA LYS A 68 0.46 12.17 7.06
C LYS A 68 -0.42 11.61 8.17
N THR A 69 -1.52 10.98 7.79
CA THR A 69 -2.43 10.25 8.68
C THR A 69 -2.76 8.89 8.06
N SER A 70 -3.42 8.00 8.79
CA SER A 70 -3.83 6.70 8.27
C SER A 70 -5.33 6.52 8.49
N LEU A 71 -6.00 5.83 7.56
CA LEU A 71 -7.44 5.53 7.64
C LEU A 71 -7.76 4.53 8.77
N SER A 72 -6.84 3.60 9.03
CA SER A 72 -6.83 2.74 10.21
C SER A 72 -5.82 3.29 11.24
N ALA A 73 -5.64 2.66 12.40
CA ALA A 73 -4.59 3.03 13.37
C ALA A 73 -3.14 2.94 12.83
N GLY A 74 -2.95 2.77 11.52
CA GLY A 74 -1.65 2.58 10.87
C GLY A 74 -1.06 1.23 11.24
N LEU A 75 -1.88 0.28 11.67
CA LEU A 75 -1.49 -1.02 12.19
C LEU A 75 -1.92 -2.11 11.21
N PHE A 76 -0.96 -2.96 10.86
CA PHE A 76 -1.14 -4.16 10.07
C PHE A 76 -1.09 -5.39 10.99
N PRO A 77 -2.12 -6.24 11.00
CA PRO A 77 -2.13 -7.43 11.85
C PRO A 77 -1.18 -8.49 11.30
N ALA A 78 -0.38 -9.11 12.17
CA ALA A 78 0.44 -10.26 11.77
C ALA A 78 -0.39 -11.55 11.62
N THR A 79 -1.57 -11.59 12.23
CA THR A 79 -2.52 -12.71 12.17
C THR A 79 -3.95 -12.21 11.97
N PHE A 80 -4.69 -12.81 11.02
CA PHE A 80 -6.03 -12.34 10.62
C PHE A 80 -7.18 -12.99 11.41
N ILE A 81 -7.01 -14.24 11.85
CA ILE A 81 -8.07 -14.98 12.57
C ILE A 81 -8.20 -14.49 14.03
N ARG A 82 -7.06 -14.27 14.69
CA ARG A 82 -7.00 -13.70 16.04
C ARG A 82 -5.74 -12.83 16.16
N PRO A 83 -5.87 -11.50 16.03
CA PRO A 83 -4.71 -10.60 16.04
C PRO A 83 -4.12 -10.53 17.45
N GLY A 84 -2.97 -11.20 17.66
CA GLY A 84 -2.20 -11.10 18.91
C GLY A 84 -1.00 -10.15 18.80
N THR A 85 -0.64 -9.79 17.57
CA THR A 85 0.49 -8.93 17.23
C THR A 85 0.10 -8.04 16.05
N VAL A 86 0.46 -6.76 16.17
CA VAL A 86 0.21 -5.72 15.17
C VAL A 86 1.51 -4.98 14.93
N ILE A 87 1.77 -4.62 13.68
CA ILE A 87 2.99 -3.91 13.26
C ILE A 87 2.54 -2.65 12.55
N SER A 88 3.23 -1.52 12.78
CA SER A 88 2.87 -0.31 12.07
C SER A 88 3.20 -0.40 10.57
N ALA A 89 2.31 0.13 9.72
CA ALA A 89 2.54 0.26 8.29
C ALA A 89 3.79 1.09 7.98
N GLY A 90 4.10 2.06 8.84
CA GLY A 90 5.36 2.82 8.80
C GLY A 90 6.59 1.91 8.98
N ALA A 91 6.59 1.01 9.98
CA ALA A 91 7.70 0.09 10.17
C ALA A 91 7.87 -0.90 8.99
N LEU A 92 6.78 -1.30 8.35
CA LEU A 92 6.82 -2.14 7.13
C LEU A 92 7.37 -1.37 5.93
N SER A 93 7.00 -0.09 5.79
CA SER A 93 7.52 0.80 4.74
C SER A 93 9.02 1.07 4.91
N ASP A 94 9.46 1.36 6.14
CA ASP A 94 10.87 1.55 6.47
C ASP A 94 11.67 0.28 6.18
N PHE A 95 11.16 -0.88 6.59
CA PHE A 95 11.81 -2.15 6.32
C PHE A 95 11.91 -2.43 4.81
N HIS A 96 10.84 -2.18 4.04
CA HIS A 96 10.85 -2.33 2.59
C HIS A 96 11.98 -1.53 1.94
N LEU A 97 12.13 -0.26 2.33
CA LEU A 97 13.19 0.63 1.84
C LEU A 97 14.58 0.17 2.27
N LEU A 98 14.74 -0.25 3.53
CA LEU A 98 16.02 -0.70 4.07
C LEU A 98 16.48 -2.04 3.47
N THR A 99 15.56 -2.95 3.16
CA THR A 99 15.90 -4.19 2.44
C THR A 99 16.43 -3.90 1.04
N GLN A 100 15.88 -2.88 0.35
CA GLN A 100 16.36 -2.49 -0.98
C GLN A 100 17.70 -1.76 -0.95
N THR A 101 17.90 -0.87 0.02
CA THR A 101 19.08 0.01 0.10
C THR A 101 20.26 -0.63 0.82
N ALA A 102 20.01 -1.27 1.96
CA ALA A 102 21.05 -1.78 2.87
C ALA A 102 21.07 -3.31 3.00
N LYS A 103 20.21 -4.03 2.25
CA LYS A 103 20.11 -5.51 2.27
C LYS A 103 19.97 -6.09 3.67
N ILE A 104 19.19 -5.43 4.53
CA ILE A 104 18.94 -5.91 5.88
C ILE A 104 17.98 -7.11 5.88
N ASN A 105 18.18 -8.01 6.84
CA ASN A 105 17.24 -9.09 7.11
C ASN A 105 16.26 -8.70 8.23
N THR A 106 15.21 -9.51 8.41
CA THR A 106 14.18 -9.25 9.43
C THR A 106 14.74 -9.23 10.85
N THR A 107 15.66 -10.14 11.18
CA THR A 107 16.25 -10.25 12.52
C THR A 107 17.04 -9.00 12.90
N VAL A 108 17.83 -8.47 11.96
CA VAL A 108 18.59 -7.22 12.13
C VAL A 108 17.65 -6.04 12.29
N PHE A 109 16.56 -5.98 11.52
CA PHE A 109 15.56 -4.92 11.68
C PHE A 109 14.84 -5.00 13.03
N CYS A 110 14.39 -6.18 13.45
CA CYS A 110 13.79 -6.37 14.77
C CYS A 110 14.76 -6.03 15.90
N THR A 111 16.05 -6.35 15.74
CA THR A 111 17.09 -5.97 16.71
C THR A 111 17.32 -4.47 16.74
N PHE A 112 17.30 -3.81 15.57
CA PHE A 112 17.35 -2.35 15.46
C PHE A 112 16.16 -1.70 16.19
N LEU A 113 14.94 -2.20 15.98
CA LEU A 113 13.75 -1.72 16.70
C LEU A 113 13.90 -1.88 18.21
N ARG A 114 14.37 -3.05 18.68
CA ARG A 114 14.64 -3.27 20.12
C ARG A 114 15.61 -2.24 20.67
N ARG A 115 16.76 -2.07 20.02
CA ARG A 115 17.79 -1.11 20.45
C ARG A 115 17.33 0.34 20.42
N LYS A 116 16.44 0.68 19.48
CA LYS A 116 15.86 2.02 19.37
C LYS A 116 14.85 2.30 20.50
N THR A 117 14.10 1.29 20.95
CA THR A 117 13.12 1.44 22.04
C THR A 117 13.73 1.28 23.42
N ASP A 118 14.60 0.29 23.61
CA ASP A 118 15.31 -0.01 24.84
C ASP A 118 16.70 -0.54 24.52
N TYR A 119 17.72 0.26 24.82
CA TYR A 119 19.10 -0.12 24.58
C TYR A 119 19.63 -1.11 25.62
N TRP A 120 19.10 -1.07 26.85
CA TRP A 120 19.67 -1.75 28.01
C TRP A 120 19.15 -3.19 28.17
N SER A 121 17.83 -3.41 28.04
CA SER A 121 17.22 -4.71 28.35
C SER A 121 16.62 -5.43 27.13
N GLN A 122 17.50 -5.84 26.22
CA GLN A 122 17.09 -6.46 24.94
C GLN A 122 16.53 -7.89 25.08
N GLU A 123 16.83 -8.59 26.18
CA GLU A 123 16.46 -10.01 26.39
C GLU A 123 15.01 -10.21 26.86
N ILE A 124 14.39 -9.17 27.43
CA ILE A 124 12.99 -9.23 27.91
C ILE A 124 12.02 -9.30 26.72
N VAL A 125 12.40 -8.71 25.58
CA VAL A 125 11.54 -8.62 24.40
C VAL A 125 11.59 -9.92 23.61
N LYS A 126 10.46 -10.63 23.57
CA LYS A 126 10.29 -11.86 22.78
C LYS A 126 10.65 -11.64 21.32
N ASP A 127 11.26 -12.66 20.71
CA ASP A 127 11.53 -12.63 19.28
C ASP A 127 10.26 -12.80 18.46
N ARG A 128 10.03 -11.84 17.55
CA ARG A 128 8.85 -11.75 16.68
C ARG A 128 9.24 -11.59 15.20
N ALA A 129 10.49 -11.93 14.86
CA ALA A 129 10.99 -11.81 13.49
C ALA A 129 10.17 -12.64 12.49
N ARG A 130 9.65 -13.81 12.92
CA ARG A 130 8.78 -14.65 12.09
C ARG A 130 7.46 -13.97 11.77
N GLU A 131 6.78 -13.45 12.79
CA GLU A 131 5.52 -12.71 12.65
C GLU A 131 5.72 -11.46 11.79
N PHE A 132 6.84 -10.76 11.99
CA PHE A 132 7.19 -9.61 11.16
C PHE A 132 7.38 -9.99 9.70
N PHE A 133 8.12 -11.07 9.41
CA PHE A 133 8.34 -11.51 8.04
C PHE A 133 7.04 -11.91 7.33
N MET A 134 6.13 -12.61 8.02
CA MET A 134 4.82 -12.96 7.46
C MET A 134 4.00 -11.71 7.11
N THR A 135 3.97 -10.74 8.02
CA THR A 135 3.32 -9.45 7.85
C THR A 135 3.90 -8.70 6.65
N PHE A 136 5.23 -8.65 6.56
CA PHE A 136 5.94 -7.99 5.46
C PHE A 136 5.65 -8.63 4.10
N ARG A 137 5.63 -9.97 4.01
CA ARG A 137 5.28 -10.65 2.75
C ARG A 137 3.88 -10.27 2.28
N MET A 138 2.92 -10.23 3.21
CA MET A 138 1.55 -9.86 2.89
C MET A 138 1.43 -8.38 2.53
N TYR A 139 2.16 -7.51 3.23
CA TYR A 139 2.26 -6.09 2.89
C TYR A 139 2.83 -5.88 1.49
N CYS A 140 3.95 -6.52 1.14
CA CYS A 140 4.52 -6.45 -0.20
C CYS A 140 3.58 -7.02 -1.27
N TYR A 141 2.84 -8.08 -0.96
CA TYR A 141 1.84 -8.63 -1.87
C TYR A 141 0.72 -7.62 -2.16
N LEU A 142 0.11 -7.05 -1.12
CA LEU A 142 -0.94 -6.03 -1.26
C LEU A 142 -0.44 -4.76 -1.96
N ASN A 143 0.80 -4.34 -1.67
CA ASN A 143 1.39 -3.19 -2.35
C ASN A 143 1.65 -3.48 -3.84
N ASN A 144 2.07 -4.70 -4.20
CA ASN A 144 2.21 -5.10 -5.60
C ASN A 144 0.86 -5.14 -6.34
N LEU A 145 -0.20 -5.66 -5.71
CA LEU A 145 -1.55 -5.63 -6.30
C LEU A 145 -1.97 -4.20 -6.62
N LYS A 146 -1.83 -3.31 -5.64
CA LYS A 146 -2.14 -1.89 -5.76
C LYS A 146 -1.35 -1.21 -6.87
N MET A 147 -0.04 -1.42 -6.94
CA MET A 147 0.81 -0.78 -7.95
C MET A 147 0.47 -1.23 -9.38
N ASN A 148 -0.04 -2.46 -9.54
CA ASN A 148 -0.50 -2.97 -10.83
C ASN A 148 -2.00 -2.72 -11.10
N GLY A 149 -2.72 -2.08 -10.16
CA GLY A 149 -4.15 -1.78 -10.31
C GLY A 149 -5.08 -2.99 -10.20
N PHE A 150 -4.61 -4.09 -9.61
CA PHE A 150 -5.42 -5.30 -9.42
C PHE A 150 -6.14 -5.30 -8.05
N ASP A 151 -7.35 -5.87 -8.01
CA ASP A 151 -8.06 -6.13 -6.76
C ASP A 151 -7.50 -7.38 -6.04
N VAL A 152 -7.83 -7.54 -4.77
CA VAL A 152 -7.46 -8.72 -3.97
C VAL A 152 -8.25 -9.93 -4.48
N PRO A 153 -7.58 -11.06 -4.79
CA PRO A 153 -8.28 -12.28 -5.22
C PRO A 153 -9.29 -12.76 -4.20
N ARG A 154 -10.49 -13.11 -4.68
CA ARG A 154 -11.59 -13.63 -3.86
C ARG A 154 -12.29 -14.78 -4.58
N PRO A 155 -12.62 -15.87 -3.87
CA PRO A 155 -13.42 -16.94 -4.45
C PRO A 155 -14.81 -16.42 -4.81
N ALA A 156 -15.37 -16.95 -5.90
CA ALA A 156 -16.74 -16.64 -6.31
C ALA A 156 -17.73 -17.11 -5.24
N ASN A 157 -18.64 -16.21 -4.85
CA ASN A 157 -19.73 -16.47 -3.91
C ASN A 157 -21.07 -16.03 -4.56
N GLU A 158 -22.21 -16.37 -3.95
CA GLU A 158 -23.54 -16.00 -4.47
C GLU A 158 -23.74 -14.47 -4.65
N LEU A 159 -22.98 -13.65 -3.93
CA LEU A 159 -23.06 -12.18 -3.94
C LEU A 159 -21.95 -11.48 -4.74
N ASP A 160 -20.84 -12.15 -5.04
CA ASP A 160 -19.66 -11.56 -5.69
C ASP A 160 -19.14 -12.57 -6.72
N PRO A 161 -19.05 -12.22 -8.03
CA PRO A 161 -18.54 -13.12 -9.07
C PRO A 161 -17.10 -13.59 -8.81
N GLY A 162 -16.40 -13.00 -7.83
CA GLY A 162 -15.05 -13.38 -7.47
C GLY A 162 -14.03 -12.80 -8.43
N TYR A 163 -12.77 -12.85 -8.01
CA TYR A 163 -11.66 -12.30 -8.78
C TYR A 163 -10.46 -13.23 -8.65
N GLU A 164 -9.98 -13.74 -9.79
CA GLU A 164 -8.78 -14.57 -9.86
C GLU A 164 -7.70 -13.87 -10.68
N LEU A 165 -6.45 -13.96 -10.20
CA LEU A 165 -5.29 -13.41 -10.89
C LEU A 165 -4.68 -14.48 -11.79
N SER A 166 -4.50 -14.15 -13.06
CA SER A 166 -3.71 -14.98 -13.97
C SER A 166 -2.27 -15.11 -13.42
N PRO A 167 -1.66 -16.31 -13.47
CA PRO A 167 -0.25 -16.48 -13.15
C PRO A 167 0.63 -15.49 -13.93
N GLY A 168 1.57 -14.85 -13.24
CA GLY A 168 2.50 -13.90 -13.85
C GLY A 168 1.98 -12.47 -14.04
N SER A 169 0.72 -12.16 -13.69
CA SER A 169 0.16 -10.82 -13.88
C SER A 169 0.83 -9.71 -13.07
N LEU A 170 1.45 -10.03 -11.93
CA LEU A 170 2.16 -9.08 -11.07
C LEU A 170 3.65 -8.92 -11.41
N ALA A 171 4.17 -9.72 -12.34
CA ALA A 171 5.58 -9.67 -12.71
C ALA A 171 5.81 -8.51 -13.69
N VAL A 172 6.84 -7.71 -13.43
CA VAL A 172 7.31 -6.74 -14.42
C VAL A 172 7.93 -7.51 -15.59
N LEU A 173 7.36 -7.30 -16.77
CA LEU A 173 7.88 -7.84 -18.01
C LEU A 173 9.27 -7.25 -18.29
N CYS A 174 10.29 -8.12 -18.37
CA CYS A 174 11.64 -7.69 -18.67
C CYS A 174 11.72 -7.23 -20.14
N PRO A 175 12.11 -5.96 -20.41
CA PRO A 175 12.15 -5.44 -21.77
C PRO A 175 13.24 -6.11 -22.64
N ALA A 176 14.27 -6.70 -22.00
CA ALA A 176 15.34 -7.41 -22.69
C ALA A 176 14.98 -8.87 -23.02
N CYS A 177 13.98 -9.45 -22.34
CA CYS A 177 13.55 -10.80 -22.65
C CYS A 177 12.75 -10.81 -23.97
N PRO A 178 12.91 -11.82 -24.84
CA PRO A 178 12.12 -11.93 -26.05
C PRO A 178 10.65 -12.19 -25.68
N GLN A 179 9.76 -11.31 -26.13
CA GLN A 179 8.33 -11.40 -25.87
C GLN A 179 7.58 -11.43 -27.19
N PRO A 180 7.02 -12.60 -27.57
CA PRO A 180 6.18 -12.72 -28.76
C PRO A 180 5.10 -11.64 -28.77
N ASP A 181 4.84 -11.06 -29.93
CA ASP A 181 3.82 -10.03 -30.17
C ASP A 181 4.01 -8.68 -29.43
N ILE A 182 5.07 -8.54 -28.62
CA ILE A 182 5.40 -7.30 -27.88
C ILE A 182 6.69 -6.67 -28.41
N ASN A 183 7.84 -7.36 -28.27
CA ASN A 183 9.16 -6.83 -28.68
C ASN A 183 9.85 -7.64 -29.80
N MET A 184 9.22 -8.72 -30.26
CA MET A 184 9.72 -9.55 -31.34
C MET A 184 9.09 -9.16 -32.68
N SER A 185 9.81 -9.33 -33.79
CA SER A 185 9.20 -9.16 -35.12
C SER A 185 8.11 -10.22 -35.35
N PRO A 186 7.00 -9.90 -36.03
CA PRO A 186 5.89 -10.85 -36.25
C PRO A 186 6.31 -12.14 -36.99
N GLU A 187 7.39 -12.11 -37.78
CA GLU A 187 7.96 -13.27 -38.48
C GLU A 187 9.25 -13.79 -37.83
N TRP A 188 9.41 -13.65 -36.51
CA TRP A 188 10.64 -14.08 -35.83
C TRP A 188 10.94 -15.58 -35.99
N GLN A 189 9.92 -16.42 -36.20
CA GLN A 189 10.06 -17.87 -36.37
C GLN A 189 10.70 -18.26 -37.71
N THR A 190 10.40 -17.49 -38.77
CA THR A 190 10.86 -17.70 -40.15
C THR A 190 12.19 -17.01 -40.46
N ARG A 191 12.84 -16.38 -39.48
CA ARG A 191 14.15 -15.75 -39.68
C ARG A 191 15.21 -16.77 -40.08
N ASP A 192 16.02 -16.36 -41.06
CA ASP A 192 17.14 -17.13 -41.59
C ASP A 192 18.14 -17.47 -40.49
N GLU A 193 18.68 -18.69 -40.52
CA GLU A 193 19.43 -19.29 -39.41
C GLU A 193 20.75 -18.54 -39.12
N ALA A 194 21.26 -17.78 -40.11
CA ALA A 194 22.43 -16.92 -40.00
C ALA A 194 22.20 -15.62 -39.20
N LEU A 195 20.94 -15.26 -38.92
CA LEU A 195 20.54 -14.03 -38.21
C LEU A 195 19.86 -14.32 -36.86
N ARG A 196 19.93 -15.58 -36.39
CA ARG A 196 19.36 -16.05 -35.13
C ARG A 196 20.31 -15.89 -33.94
#